data_AF-A0A3A0F9D2-F1
#
_entry.id   AF-A0A3A0F9D2-F1
#
_cell.length_a   1.000
_cell.length_b   1.000
_cell.length_c   1.000
_cell.angle_alpha   90.00
_cell.angle_beta   90.00
_cell.angle_gamma   90.00
#
_symmetry.space_group_name_H-M   'P 1'
#
loop_
_entity.id
_entity.type
_entity.pdbx_description
1 polymer ?
#
loop_
_entity_poly.entity_id
_entity_poly.type
_entity_poly.pdbx_seq_one_letter_code
_entity_poly.pdbx_strand_id
1 'polypeptide(L)' 'MATAAATTQVSREADIATLRLGQRVLVDDGSCPAGQIKEVKGVALTPTGVTRSRTCVPRRGARR' A
#
# COMPACT_ATOMS: atom_id res chain seq x y z
N MET A 1 -23.06 10.77 0.28
CA MET A 1 -21.77 10.89 -0.43
C MET A 1 -20.92 9.69 -0.07
N ALA A 2 -20.70 8.77 -1.01
CA ALA A 2 -19.86 7.61 -0.78
C ALA A 2 -18.40 8.07 -0.81
N THR A 3 -17.75 8.14 0.35
CA THR A 3 -16.30 8.27 0.44
C THR A 3 -15.70 7.01 -0.16
N ALA A 4 -15.33 7.07 -1.45
CA ALA A 4 -14.47 6.07 -2.05
C ALA A 4 -13.27 5.92 -1.11
N ALA A 5 -13.02 4.70 -0.63
CA ALA A 5 -11.81 4.39 0.12
C ALA A 5 -10.64 4.64 -0.83
N ALA A 6 -10.14 5.88 -0.84
CA ALA A 6 -9.06 6.29 -1.71
C ALA A 6 -7.87 5.42 -1.35
N THR A 7 -7.47 4.53 -2.27
CA THR A 7 -6.18 3.88 -2.22
C THR A 7 -5.16 4.99 -2.11
N THR A 8 -4.61 5.15 -0.91
CA THR A 8 -3.55 6.11 -0.66
C THR A 8 -2.36 5.64 -1.47
N GLN A 9 -1.98 6.43 -2.47
CA GLN A 9 -0.74 6.22 -3.19
C GLN A 9 0.27 7.18 -2.57
N VAL A 10 1.42 6.66 -2.16
CA VAL A 10 2.49 7.48 -1.58
C VAL A 10 3.78 7.23 -2.36
N SER A 11 4.64 8.22 -2.45
CA SER A 11 5.91 8.07 -3.17
C SER A 11 6.92 7.21 -2.39
N ARG A 12 6.79 7.11 -1.06
CA ARG A 12 7.69 6.34 -0.18
C ARG A 12 6.92 5.69 0.95
N GLU A 13 7.38 4.51 1.39
CA GLU A 13 6.75 3.82 2.52
C GLU A 13 6.86 4.60 3.85
N ALA A 14 7.88 5.46 3.99
CA ALA A 14 8.08 6.32 5.14
C ALA A 14 6.95 7.36 5.31
N ASP A 15 6.28 7.74 4.22
CA ASP A 15 5.12 8.64 4.24
C ASP A 15 3.85 7.96 4.77
N ILE A 16 3.87 6.63 4.95
CA ILE A 16 2.77 5.91 5.59
C ILE A 16 2.86 6.11 7.11
N ALA A 17 2.36 7.26 7.56
CA ALA A 17 2.33 7.65 8.97
C ALA A 17 1.52 6.65 9.83
N THR A 18 0.40 6.13 9.32
CA THR A 18 -0.45 5.19 10.06
C THR A 18 -1.03 4.13 9.12
N LEU A 19 -0.34 3.00 8.98
CA LEU A 19 -0.87 1.85 8.23
C LEU A 19 -1.79 1.04 9.13
N ARG A 20 -3.07 0.93 8.76
CA ARG A 20 -4.03 0.10 9.49
C ARG A 20 -3.95 -1.36 9.04
N LEU A 21 -4.33 -2.27 9.93
CA LEU A 21 -4.49 -3.68 9.58
C LEU A 21 -5.52 -3.82 8.45
N GLY A 22 -5.16 -4.54 7.39
CA GLY A 22 -6.01 -4.70 6.20
C GLY A 22 -5.94 -3.54 5.20
N GLN A 23 -5.37 -2.39 5.57
CA GLN A 23 -5.15 -1.28 4.64
C GLN A 23 -4.06 -1.65 3.62
N ARG A 24 -4.30 -1.27 2.37
CA ARG A 24 -3.36 -1.40 1.25
C ARG A 24 -2.99 -0.02 0.75
N VAL A 25 -1.70 0.19 0.53
CA VAL A 25 -1.11 1.42 0.03
C VAL A 25 -0.24 1.05 -1.16
N LEU A 26 -0.35 1.81 -2.24
CA LEU A 26 0.51 1.59 -3.40
C LEU A 26 1.67 2.59 -3.34
N VAL A 27 2.89 2.10 -3.46
CA VAL A 27 4.12 2.86 -3.35
C VAL A 27 4.87 2.79 -4.66
N ASP A 28 5.14 3.96 -5.25
CA ASP A 28 5.89 4.06 -6.50
C ASP A 28 7.30 4.57 -6.26
N ASP A 29 8.15 3.72 -5.68
CA ASP A 29 9.54 4.08 -5.35
C ASP A 29 10.55 3.59 -6.40
N GLY A 30 10.09 3.06 -7.53
CA GLY A 30 10.96 2.50 -8.57
C GLY A 30 11.65 1.17 -8.21
N SER A 31 11.41 0.62 -7.01
CA SER A 31 11.91 -0.71 -6.60
C SER A 31 11.33 -1.86 -7.43
N CYS A 32 10.15 -1.67 -8.03
CA CYS A 32 9.47 -2.70 -8.81
C CYS A 32 9.70 -2.50 -10.31
N PRO A 33 9.74 -3.58 -11.11
CA PRO A 33 9.98 -3.50 -12.55
C PRO A 33 8.87 -2.75 -13.29
N ALA A 34 9.16 -2.31 -14.51
CA ALA A 34 8.24 -1.51 -15.34
C ALA A 34 6.86 -2.19 -15.46
N GLY A 35 5.80 -1.40 -15.21
CA GLY A 35 4.41 -1.90 -15.20
C GLY A 35 3.95 -2.50 -13.86
N GLN A 36 4.82 -2.54 -12.84
CA GLN A 36 4.47 -2.95 -11.48
C GLN A 36 4.53 -1.76 -10.51
N ILE A 37 3.93 -1.92 -9.34
CA ILE A 37 3.94 -0.96 -8.24
C ILE A 37 4.08 -1.74 -6.93
N LYS A 38 4.75 -1.16 -5.93
CA LYS A 38 4.93 -1.81 -4.64
C LYS A 38 3.62 -1.69 -3.86
N GLU A 39 2.92 -2.79 -3.64
CA GLU A 39 1.80 -2.86 -2.69
C GLU A 39 2.36 -3.05 -1.29
N VAL A 40 2.03 -2.14 -0.39
CA VAL A 40 2.32 -2.21 1.04
C VAL A 40 1.01 -2.45 1.77
N LYS A 41 0.88 -3.60 2.42
CA LYS A 41 -0.35 -3.99 3.15
C LYS A 41 -0.06 -4.23 4.62
N GLY A 42 -0.95 -3.76 5.49
CA GLY A 42 -0.95 -4.17 6.90
C GLY A 42 -1.47 -5.60 7.03
N VAL A 43 -0.60 -6.56 7.35
CA VAL A 43 -0.95 -8.00 7.37
C VAL A 43 -1.19 -8.55 8.76
N ALA A 44 -0.54 -8.00 9.79
CA ALA A 44 -0.70 -8.45 11.16
C ALA A 44 -0.57 -7.26 12.13
N LEU A 45 -1.35 -7.28 13.20
CA LEU A 45 -1.18 -6.38 14.34
C LEU A 45 -0.30 -7.09 15.36
N THR A 46 0.85 -6.51 15.65
CA THR A 46 1.80 -6.97 16.67
C THR A 46 1.78 -6.00 17.86
N PRO A 47 2.33 -6.41 19.02
CA PRO A 47 2.43 -5.52 20.18
C PRO A 47 3.25 -4.25 19.91
N THR A 48 4.12 -4.28 18.91
CA THR A 48 4.98 -3.17 18.48
C THR A 48 4.39 -2.33 17.35
N GLY A 49 3.23 -2.71 16.78
CA GLY A 49 2.57 -1.96 15.71
C GLY A 49 1.95 -2.85 14.64
N VAL A 50 1.78 -2.34 13.42
CA VAL A 50 1.25 -3.12 12.29
C VAL A 50 2.40 -3.62 11.41
N THR A 51 2.53 -4.94 11.28
CA THR A 51 3.45 -5.57 10.33
C THR A 51 3.01 -5.27 8.90
N ARG A 52 3.94 -4.73 8.13
CA ARG A 52 3.74 -4.36 6.72
C ARG A 52 4.30 -5.47 5.83
N SER A 53 3.51 -5.95 4.88
CA SER A 53 3.98 -6.81 3.80
C SER A 53 4.16 -5.96 2.54
N ARG A 54 5.27 -6.18 1.83
CA ARG A 54 5.66 -5.45 0.62
C ARG A 54 5.70 -6.44 -0.53
N THR A 55 4.95 -6.19 -1.59
CA THR A 55 4.95 -7.06 -2.77
C THR A 55 4.81 -6.22 -4.01
N CYS A 56 5.63 -6.50 -5.03
CA CYS A 56 5.43 -5.90 -6.34
C CYS A 56 4.22 -6.55 -7.00
N VAL A 57 3.20 -5.73 -7.25
CA VAL A 57 1.99 -6.16 -7.95
C VAL A 57 1.92 -5.46 -9.30
N PRO A 58 1.31 -6.08 -10.33
CA PRO A 58 1.02 -5.39 -11.56
C PRO A 58 0.18 -4.14 -11.26
N ARG A 59 0.47 -3.01 -11.93
CA ARG A 59 -0.34 -1.78 -11.84
C ARG A 59 -1.72 -1.99 -12.45
N ARG A 60 -2.56 -2.83 -11.84
CA ARG A 60 -3.98 -2.93 -12.16
C ARG A 60 -4.63 -1.76 -11.45
N GLY A 61 -4.80 -0.65 -12.17
CA GLY A 61 -5.60 0.48 -11.73
C GLY A 61 -6.94 -0.04 -11.18
N ALA A 62 -7.35 0.52 -10.05
CA ALA A 62 -8.54 0.15 -9.29
C ALA A 62 -9.63 -0.42 -10.20
N ARG A 63 -10.00 -1.68 -9.94
CA ARG A 63 -11.08 -2.39 -10.63
C ARG A 63 -12.29 -1.46 -10.74
N ARG A 64 -12.78 -1.26 -11.98
CA ARG A 64 -14.03 -0.54 -12.32
C ARG A 64 -15.19 -0.99 -11.44
#